data_AF-A0A0L0UJB3-F1
#
_entry.id   AF-A0A0L0UJB3-F1
#
_cell.length_a   1.000
_cell.length_b   1.000
_cell.length_c   1.000
_cell.angle_alpha   90.00
_cell.angle_beta   90.00
_cell.angle_gamma   90.00
#
_symmetry.space_group_name_H-M   'P 1'
#
loop_
_entity.id
_entity.type
_entity.pdbx_description
1 polymer ?
#
loop_
_entity_poly.entity_id
_entity_poly.type
_entity_poly.pdbx_seq_one_letter_code
_entity_poly.pdbx_strand_id
1 'polypeptide(L)'
;KLQQRSDESAKDFISRFQAWQSDARSLDYRYEEEMEFMGKLRSGLAHKVHEAYQTAERDGKKLNLLQLFTTALNCDRSYQASRHPASGSGSGSTSRGRGGNHSGKRRADDDANEAGGKMAASHCYNCKSTEHHMKECPKPKTPRQLAYEKHHPQGKNV
;
A
#
# COMPACT_ATOMS: atom_id res chain seq x y z
N LYS A 1 1.27 -18.25 -23.45
CA LYS A 1 2.05 -17.07 -23.02
C LYS A 1 2.05 -17.04 -21.50
N LEU A 2 3.21 -16.98 -20.85
CA LEU A 2 3.29 -16.93 -19.39
C LEU A 2 2.82 -15.55 -18.90
N GLN A 3 1.76 -15.54 -18.10
CA GLN A 3 1.17 -14.38 -17.43
C GLN A 3 0.54 -14.89 -16.13
N GLN A 4 0.59 -14.09 -15.07
CA GLN A 4 -0.11 -14.40 -13.82
C GLN A 4 -1.61 -14.25 -14.02
N ARG A 5 -2.37 -15.28 -13.65
CA ARG A 5 -3.84 -15.23 -13.74
C ARG A 5 -4.43 -14.36 -12.62
N SER A 6 -5.67 -13.91 -12.79
CA SER A 6 -6.38 -13.08 -11.81
C SER A 6 -6.69 -13.81 -10.50
N ASP A 7 -6.84 -15.14 -10.57
CA ASP A 7 -7.14 -16.06 -9.46
C ASP A 7 -5.89 -16.75 -8.90
N GLU A 8 -4.73 -16.59 -9.54
CA GLU A 8 -3.50 -17.29 -9.20
C GLU A 8 -2.71 -16.56 -8.10
N SER A 9 -2.28 -17.32 -7.09
CA SER A 9 -1.40 -16.79 -6.04
C SER A 9 -0.03 -16.43 -6.62
N ALA A 10 0.67 -15.49 -5.97
CA ALA A 10 2.04 -15.16 -6.40
C ALA A 10 2.97 -16.37 -6.30
N LYS A 11 2.75 -17.26 -5.33
CA LYS A 11 3.53 -18.49 -5.14
C LYS A 11 3.41 -19.42 -6.34
N ASP A 12 2.18 -19.74 -6.76
CA ASP A 12 1.95 -20.67 -7.87
C ASP A 12 2.49 -20.10 -9.18
N PHE A 13 2.33 -18.78 -9.37
CA PHE A 13 2.91 -18.08 -10.51
C PHE A 13 4.44 -18.14 -10.52
N ILE A 14 5.11 -17.92 -9.38
CA ILE A 14 6.58 -18.01 -9.29
C ILE A 14 7.06 -19.42 -9.69
N SER A 15 6.37 -20.48 -9.24
CA SER A 15 6.72 -21.85 -9.64
C SER A 15 6.59 -22.07 -11.15
N ARG A 16 5.51 -21.55 -11.77
CA ARG A 16 5.34 -21.57 -13.23
C ARG A 16 6.39 -20.73 -13.96
N PHE A 17 6.78 -19.59 -13.38
CA PHE A 17 7.82 -18.73 -13.91
C PHE A 17 9.16 -19.46 -13.92
N GLN A 18 9.55 -20.12 -12.82
CA GLN A 18 10.79 -20.90 -12.74
C GLN A 18 10.82 -22.09 -13.73
N ALA A 19 9.69 -22.77 -13.92
CA ALA A 19 9.56 -23.80 -14.95
C ALA A 19 9.82 -23.21 -16.34
N TRP A 20 9.17 -22.09 -16.65
CA TRP A 20 9.38 -21.36 -17.90
C TRP A 20 10.83 -20.85 -18.05
N GLN A 21 11.51 -20.43 -16.99
CA GLN A 21 12.93 -20.06 -17.05
C GLN A 21 13.82 -21.26 -17.45
N SER A 22 13.42 -22.47 -17.04
CA SER A 22 14.15 -23.70 -17.40
C SER A 22 13.94 -24.05 -18.88
N ASP A 23 12.72 -23.89 -19.39
CA ASP A 23 12.42 -24.02 -20.81
C ASP A 23 13.15 -22.94 -21.64
N ALA A 24 13.14 -21.68 -21.18
CA ALA A 24 13.85 -20.58 -21.83
C ALA A 24 15.36 -20.84 -21.93
N ARG A 25 15.98 -21.38 -20.87
CA ARG A 25 17.38 -21.81 -20.88
C ARG A 25 17.64 -22.93 -21.87
N SER A 26 16.73 -23.89 -22.00
CA SER A 26 16.87 -24.97 -22.99
C SER A 26 16.84 -24.48 -24.45
N LEU A 27 16.19 -23.33 -24.68
CA LEU A 27 16.03 -22.69 -25.98
C LEU A 27 17.06 -21.57 -26.23
N ASP A 28 18.04 -21.37 -25.33
CA ASP A 28 18.99 -20.25 -25.32
C ASP A 28 18.30 -18.87 -25.46
N TYR A 29 17.09 -18.75 -24.91
CA TYR A 29 16.34 -17.50 -24.95
C TYR A 29 16.90 -16.53 -23.91
N ARG A 30 17.46 -15.41 -24.38
CA ARG A 30 17.97 -14.33 -23.53
C ARG A 30 16.86 -13.35 -23.14
N TYR A 31 16.76 -13.06 -21.85
CA TYR A 31 15.83 -12.10 -21.28
C TYR A 31 16.41 -11.50 -19.99
N GLU A 32 15.93 -10.31 -19.63
CA GLU A 32 16.20 -9.69 -18.33
C GLU A 32 15.20 -10.26 -17.31
N GLU A 33 15.69 -11.08 -16.38
CA GLU A 33 14.83 -11.83 -15.47
C GLU A 33 13.90 -10.94 -14.65
N GLU A 34 14.40 -9.78 -14.19
CA GLU A 34 13.64 -8.85 -13.36
C GLU A 34 12.49 -8.20 -14.13
N MET A 35 12.78 -7.72 -15.34
CA MET A 35 11.81 -7.03 -16.18
C MET A 35 10.74 -8.00 -16.69
N GLU A 36 11.17 -9.21 -17.06
CA GLU A 36 10.28 -10.25 -17.55
C GLU A 36 9.38 -10.78 -16.42
N PHE A 37 9.90 -10.92 -15.20
CA PHE A 37 9.09 -11.27 -14.05
C PHE A 37 8.04 -10.20 -13.78
N MET A 38 8.44 -8.93 -13.63
CA MET A 38 7.53 -7.83 -13.32
C MET A 38 6.46 -7.62 -14.41
N GLY A 39 6.84 -7.75 -15.70
CA GLY A 39 5.94 -7.62 -16.83
C GLY A 39 4.93 -8.75 -17.00
N LYS A 40 5.16 -9.90 -16.34
CA LYS A 40 4.24 -11.04 -16.34
C LYS A 40 3.34 -11.14 -15.11
N LEU A 41 3.53 -10.26 -14.12
CA LEU A 41 2.67 -10.18 -12.94
C LEU A 41 1.32 -9.54 -13.28
N ARG A 42 0.29 -9.85 -12.49
CA ARG A 42 -1.01 -9.18 -12.60
C ARG A 42 -0.86 -7.71 -12.22
N SER A 43 -1.61 -6.82 -12.87
CA SER A 43 -1.45 -5.35 -12.78
C SER A 43 -1.31 -4.81 -11.35
N GLY A 44 -2.16 -5.24 -10.42
CA GLY A 44 -2.11 -4.79 -9.02
C GLY A 44 -0.82 -5.20 -8.30
N LEU A 45 -0.31 -6.40 -8.58
CA LEU A 45 0.93 -6.89 -7.98
C LEU A 45 2.15 -6.31 -8.70
N ALA A 46 2.11 -6.24 -10.03
CA ALA A 46 3.14 -5.63 -10.85
C ALA A 46 3.43 -4.19 -10.41
N HIS A 47 2.39 -3.37 -10.20
CA HIS A 47 2.54 -1.99 -9.75
C HIS A 47 3.29 -1.90 -8.41
N LYS A 48 2.93 -2.76 -7.44
CA LYS A 48 3.57 -2.79 -6.12
C LYS A 48 5.03 -3.24 -6.16
N VAL A 49 5.31 -4.25 -6.98
CA VAL A 49 6.68 -4.74 -7.16
C VAL A 49 7.54 -3.71 -7.90
N HIS A 50 7.00 -3.02 -8.91
CA HIS A 50 7.67 -1.91 -9.59
C HIS A 50 7.94 -0.73 -8.65
N GLU A 51 6.99 -0.36 -7.79
CA GLU A 51 7.17 0.70 -6.79
C GLU A 51 8.32 0.38 -5.81
N ALA A 52 8.42 -0.89 -5.39
CA ALA A 52 9.52 -1.37 -4.55
C ALA A 52 10.86 -1.38 -5.29
N TYR A 53 10.86 -1.80 -6.57
CA TYR A 53 12.05 -1.78 -7.42
C TYR A 53 12.58 -0.34 -7.63
N GLN A 54 11.71 0.60 -8.01
CA GLN A 54 12.08 2.02 -8.17
C GLN A 54 12.56 2.66 -6.87
N THR A 55 11.97 2.28 -5.73
CA THR A 55 12.40 2.74 -4.43
C THR A 55 13.82 2.27 -4.10
N ALA A 56 14.12 0.99 -4.37
CA ALA A 56 15.47 0.47 -4.21
C ALA A 56 16.46 1.16 -5.16
N GLU A 57 16.08 1.41 -6.42
CA GLU A 57 16.94 2.09 -7.40
C GLU A 57 17.33 3.50 -6.94
N ARG A 58 16.39 4.26 -6.36
CA ARG A 58 16.66 5.57 -5.76
C ARG A 58 17.66 5.50 -4.62
N ASP A 59 17.68 4.39 -3.88
CA ASP A 59 18.63 4.13 -2.80
C ASP A 59 19.97 3.57 -3.32
N GLY A 60 20.17 3.56 -4.64
CA GLY A 60 21.37 3.03 -5.30
C GLY A 60 21.46 1.50 -5.31
N LYS A 61 20.33 0.81 -5.12
CA LYS A 61 20.26 -0.65 -5.05
C LYS A 61 19.38 -1.20 -6.18
N LYS A 62 19.88 -2.17 -6.94
CA LYS A 62 19.04 -2.96 -7.86
C LYS A 62 18.51 -4.18 -7.10
N LEU A 63 17.19 -4.41 -7.11
CA LEU A 63 16.64 -5.64 -6.57
C LEU A 63 16.96 -6.80 -7.52
N ASN A 64 17.48 -7.89 -6.96
CA ASN A 64 17.65 -9.13 -7.71
C ASN A 64 16.33 -9.92 -7.81
N LEU A 65 16.31 -10.95 -8.66
CA LEU A 65 15.12 -11.77 -8.90
C LEU A 65 14.55 -12.40 -7.61
N LEU A 66 15.40 -12.88 -6.70
CA LEU A 66 14.97 -13.46 -5.43
C LEU A 66 14.29 -12.43 -4.51
N GLN A 67 14.80 -11.20 -4.49
CA GLN A 67 14.20 -10.08 -3.76
C GLN A 67 12.86 -9.67 -4.39
N LEU A 68 12.75 -9.72 -5.72
CA LEU A 68 11.48 -9.48 -6.42
C LEU A 68 10.44 -10.56 -6.10
N PHE A 69 10.82 -11.83 -6.07
CA PHE A 69 9.95 -12.93 -5.64
C PHE A 69 9.44 -12.72 -4.22
N THR A 70 10.35 -12.38 -3.30
CA THR A 70 10.00 -12.11 -1.89
C THR A 70 9.04 -10.93 -1.78
N THR A 71 9.29 -9.86 -2.53
CA THR A 71 8.44 -8.67 -2.57
C THR A 71 7.04 -9.03 -3.10
N ALA A 72 6.96 -9.77 -4.20
CA ALA A 72 5.69 -10.24 -4.77
C ALA A 72 4.89 -11.09 -3.77
N LEU A 73 5.54 -12.02 -3.05
CA LEU A 73 4.88 -12.85 -2.03
C LEU A 73 4.33 -12.02 -0.87
N ASN A 74 5.09 -11.02 -0.40
CA ASN A 74 4.66 -10.13 0.68
C ASN A 74 3.47 -9.24 0.27
N CYS A 75 3.50 -8.71 -0.95
CA CYS A 75 2.41 -7.92 -1.51
C CYS A 75 1.15 -8.77 -1.73
N ASP A 76 1.28 -10.00 -2.22
CA ASP A 76 0.16 -10.92 -2.41
C ASP A 76 -0.49 -11.31 -1.08
N ARG A 77 0.31 -11.58 -0.04
CA ARG A 77 -0.20 -11.83 1.31
C ARG A 77 -0.96 -10.64 1.88
N SER A 78 -0.43 -9.43 1.70
CA SER A 78 -1.09 -8.19 2.14
C SER A 78 -2.41 -7.95 1.40
N TYR A 79 -2.45 -8.29 0.11
CA TYR A 79 -3.67 -8.22 -0.70
C TYR A 79 -4.73 -9.23 -0.24
N GLN A 80 -4.31 -10.46 0.09
CA GLN A 80 -5.23 -11.48 0.60
C GLN A 80 -5.76 -11.12 1.99
N ALA A 81 -4.89 -10.63 2.88
CA ALA A 81 -5.29 -10.20 4.23
C ALA A 81 -6.28 -9.02 4.21
N SER A 82 -6.16 -8.10 3.25
CA SER A 82 -7.11 -7.00 3.08
C SER A 82 -8.42 -7.43 2.40
N ARG A 83 -8.41 -8.51 1.61
CA ARG A 83 -9.60 -9.09 0.96
C ARG A 83 -10.43 -9.97 1.89
N HIS A 84 -9.78 -10.61 2.86
CA HIS A 84 -10.40 -11.40 3.93
C HIS A 84 -9.82 -10.98 5.28
N PRO A 85 -10.33 -9.90 5.91
CA PRO A 85 -10.03 -9.63 7.30
C PRO A 85 -10.60 -10.81 8.11
N ALA A 86 -9.73 -11.68 8.62
CA ALA A 86 -10.16 -12.81 9.42
C ALA A 86 -10.96 -12.29 10.63
N SER A 87 -12.22 -12.70 10.73
CA SER A 87 -12.92 -12.79 12.01
C SER A 87 -12.07 -13.67 12.94
N GLY A 88 -11.82 -13.17 14.15
CA GLY A 88 -10.66 -13.52 14.96
C GLY A 88 -10.50 -15.00 15.34
N SER A 89 -9.25 -15.37 15.61
CA SER A 89 -8.84 -16.25 16.70
C SER A 89 -7.33 -16.11 16.89
N GLY A 90 -6.94 -15.75 18.11
CA GLY A 90 -5.57 -15.44 18.49
C GLY A 90 -4.68 -16.66 18.63
N SER A 91 -3.38 -16.41 18.64
CA SER A 91 -2.40 -17.17 19.43
C SER A 91 -1.24 -16.23 19.73
N GLY A 92 -0.87 -16.15 21.01
CA GLY A 92 0.17 -15.28 21.51
C GLY A 92 1.56 -15.69 21.03
N SER A 93 2.45 -14.71 20.83
CA SER A 93 3.50 -14.39 21.79
C SER A 93 4.57 -13.47 21.17
N THR A 94 4.94 -12.47 21.96
CA THR A 94 6.24 -11.75 22.02
C THR A 94 6.78 -11.05 20.77
N SER A 95 6.64 -9.73 20.81
CA SER A 95 7.66 -8.70 20.51
C SER A 95 8.67 -8.98 19.39
N ARG A 96 8.43 -8.32 18.25
CA ARG A 96 9.36 -7.38 17.60
C ARG A 96 8.58 -6.59 16.56
N GLY A 97 8.43 -5.30 16.80
CA GLY A 97 7.69 -4.41 15.92
C GLY A 97 8.36 -4.24 14.57
N ARG A 98 7.55 -3.96 13.55
CA ARG A 98 7.76 -2.92 12.54
C ARG A 98 6.64 -2.97 11.51
N GLY A 99 5.79 -1.95 11.54
CA GLY A 99 5.11 -1.40 10.37
C GLY A 99 3.87 -2.14 9.85
N GLY A 100 2.81 -1.39 9.59
CA GLY A 100 1.77 -1.82 8.66
C GLY A 100 0.36 -1.43 9.07
N ASN A 101 -0.04 -0.23 8.67
CA ASN A 101 -1.44 0.19 8.49
C ASN A 101 -2.30 -0.90 7.84
N HIS A 102 -3.48 -1.17 8.39
CA HIS A 102 -4.68 -1.35 7.57
C HIS A 102 -5.95 -0.91 8.31
N SER A 103 -6.66 -0.01 7.63
CA SER A 103 -7.96 0.49 7.98
C SER A 103 -9.06 -0.52 7.68
N GLY A 104 -10.00 -0.68 8.61
CA GLY A 104 -11.43 -0.74 8.31
C GLY A 104 -12.14 -2.09 8.49
N LYS A 105 -12.92 -2.21 9.57
CA LYS A 105 -14.40 -2.18 9.48
C LYS A 105 -15.07 -2.13 10.87
N ARG A 106 -16.02 -1.19 10.97
CA ARG A 106 -17.06 -1.04 12.01
C ARG A 106 -17.95 -2.29 12.00
N ARG A 107 -18.53 -2.78 13.11
CA ARG A 107 -19.72 -2.33 13.87
C ARG A 107 -19.82 -3.25 15.12
N ALA A 108 -20.48 -2.95 16.24
CA ALA A 108 -21.76 -2.29 16.41
C ALA A 108 -21.88 -1.62 17.79
N ASP A 109 -22.87 -0.73 17.84
CA ASP A 109 -23.50 -0.03 18.95
C ASP A 109 -23.63 -0.85 20.24
N ASP A 110 -23.20 -0.29 21.37
CA ASP A 110 -24.10 0.25 22.41
C ASP A 110 -23.25 0.90 23.52
N ASP A 111 -23.69 2.08 23.95
CA ASP A 111 -23.52 2.66 25.29
C ASP A 111 -22.27 2.29 26.13
N ALA A 112 -21.25 3.16 26.12
CA ALA A 112 -20.37 3.34 27.28
C ALA A 112 -19.43 4.55 27.11
N ASN A 113 -19.84 5.65 27.74
CA ASN A 113 -19.09 6.44 28.70
C ASN A 113 -17.54 6.36 28.72
N GLU A 114 -16.95 7.57 28.61
CA GLU A 114 -15.64 8.02 29.11
C GLU A 114 -14.32 7.40 28.59
N ALA A 115 -13.37 8.32 28.43
CA ALA A 115 -11.91 8.16 28.34
C ALA A 115 -11.24 7.91 26.98
N GLY A 116 -10.34 8.85 26.64
CA GLY A 116 -9.02 8.47 26.13
C GLY A 116 -8.83 8.47 24.61
N GLY A 117 -8.51 9.63 24.05
CA GLY A 117 -7.98 9.70 22.69
C GLY A 117 -7.29 11.03 22.45
N LYS A 118 -6.01 11.13 22.83
CA LYS A 118 -5.12 12.22 22.41
C LYS A 118 -5.20 12.39 20.89
N MET A 119 -6.05 13.30 20.44
CA MET A 119 -6.12 13.72 19.06
C MET A 119 -4.76 14.31 18.72
N ALA A 120 -4.09 13.71 17.73
CA ALA A 120 -2.89 14.29 17.16
C ALA A 120 -3.17 15.78 16.86
N ALA A 121 -2.33 16.67 17.39
CA ALA A 121 -2.51 18.11 17.29
C ALA A 121 -2.88 18.48 15.85
N SER A 122 -4.12 18.91 15.62
CA SER A 122 -4.60 19.22 14.29
C SER A 122 -3.98 20.54 13.84
N HIS A 123 -2.96 20.48 12.99
CA HIS A 123 -2.28 21.66 12.51
C HIS A 123 -3.16 22.44 11.52
N CYS A 124 -3.17 23.76 11.63
CA CYS A 124 -3.77 24.67 10.66
C CYS A 124 -3.18 24.44 9.27
N TYR A 125 -4.01 24.04 8.31
CA TYR A 125 -3.56 23.81 6.93
C TYR A 125 -3.12 25.10 6.20
N ASN A 126 -3.45 26.28 6.73
CA ASN A 126 -2.99 27.56 6.17
C ASN A 126 -1.57 27.91 6.64
N CYS A 127 -1.31 27.89 7.94
CA CYS A 127 -0.07 28.41 8.53
C CYS A 127 0.78 27.36 9.26
N LYS A 128 0.31 26.10 9.28
CA LYS A 128 0.90 24.95 9.99
C LYS A 128 1.02 25.11 11.51
N SER A 129 0.34 26.10 12.09
CA SER A 129 0.25 26.29 13.54
C SER A 129 -0.60 25.21 14.20
N THR A 130 -0.25 24.82 15.41
CA THR A 130 -1.03 23.91 16.27
C THR A 130 -2.10 24.62 17.09
N GLU A 131 -2.07 25.95 17.14
CA GLU A 131 -2.85 26.77 18.09
C GLU A 131 -4.30 26.99 17.65
N HIS A 132 -4.61 26.79 16.37
CA HIS A 132 -5.94 27.04 15.82
C HIS A 132 -6.21 26.14 14.61
N HIS A 133 -7.50 25.95 14.31
CA HIS A 133 -7.93 25.30 13.09
C HIS A 133 -7.96 26.26 11.91
N MET A 134 -7.94 25.74 10.68
CA MET A 134 -7.88 26.54 9.44
C MET A 134 -8.96 27.63 9.34
N LYS A 135 -10.14 27.42 9.94
CA LYS A 135 -11.26 28.36 9.94
C LYS A 135 -11.00 29.61 10.80
N GLU A 136 -10.14 29.50 11.81
CA GLU A 136 -9.82 30.53 12.80
C GLU A 136 -8.43 31.13 12.54
N CYS A 137 -7.85 30.87 11.36
CA CYS A 137 -6.50 31.35 11.04
C CYS A 137 -6.49 32.87 10.82
N PRO A 138 -5.64 33.63 11.54
CA PRO A 138 -5.54 35.09 11.36
C PRO A 138 -4.78 35.48 10.09
N LYS A 139 -4.12 34.52 9.40
CA LYS A 139 -3.41 34.77 8.15
C LYS A 139 -4.39 34.75 6.97
N PRO A 140 -4.25 35.65 5.99
CA PRO A 140 -5.09 35.65 4.80
C PRO A 140 -5.00 34.30 4.06
N LYS A 141 -6.11 33.88 3.46
CA LYS A 141 -6.18 32.62 2.71
C LYS A 141 -5.29 32.70 1.48
N THR A 142 -4.57 31.60 1.21
CA THR A 142 -3.72 31.52 0.01
C THR A 142 -4.57 31.36 -1.26
N PRO A 143 -4.07 31.77 -2.45
CA PRO A 143 -4.77 31.56 -3.73
C PRO A 143 -5.12 30.08 -4.00
N ARG A 144 -4.26 29.17 -3.53
CA ARG A 144 -4.46 27.72 -3.61
C ARG A 144 -5.65 27.24 -2.77
N GLN A 145 -5.88 27.84 -1.60
CA GLN A 145 -7.05 27.54 -0.77
C GLN A 145 -8.34 28.11 -1.34
N LEU A 146 -8.31 29.32 -1.90
CA LEU A 146 -9.46 29.90 -2.60
C LEU A 146 -9.89 29.01 -3.78
N ALA A 147 -8.94 28.47 -4.53
CA ALA A 147 -9.21 27.51 -5.58
C ALA A 147 -9.82 26.20 -5.03
N TYR A 148 -9.30 25.68 -3.91
CA TYR A 148 -9.82 24.46 -3.28
C TYR A 148 -11.26 24.64 -2.78
N GLU A 149 -11.57 25.74 -2.09
CA GLU A 149 -12.92 26.06 -1.60
C GLU A 149 -13.91 26.32 -2.76
N LYS A 150 -13.44 26.86 -3.89
CA LYS A 150 -14.24 27.01 -5.12
C LYS A 150 -14.66 25.65 -5.71
N HIS A 151 -13.80 24.64 -5.60
CA HIS A 151 -14.09 23.29 -6.12
C HIS A 151 -14.77 22.36 -5.09
N HIS A 152 -14.74 22.71 -3.81
CA HIS A 152 -15.34 21.94 -2.72
C HIS A 152 -16.17 22.87 -1.83
N PRO A 153 -17.34 23.34 -2.29
CA PRO A 153 -18.22 24.14 -1.47
C PRO A 153 -18.75 23.27 -0.33
N GLN A 154 -18.26 23.50 0.89
CA GLN A 154 -18.86 22.95 2.10
C GLN A 154 -20.32 23.41 2.15
N GLY A 155 -21.24 22.44 2.13
CA GLY A 155 -22.68 22.69 2.29
C GLY A 155 -22.92 23.54 3.53
N LYS A 156 -23.53 24.71 3.32
CA LYS A 156 -24.08 25.54 4.39
C LYS A 156 -25.26 24.75 4.97
N ASN A 157 -25.08 24.13 6.13
CA ASN A 157 -26.23 23.86 6.99
C ASN A 157 -26.71 25.24 7.48
N VAL A 158 -27.84 25.68 6.92
CA VAL A 158 -28.68 26.76 7.44
C VAL A 158 -29.34 26.26 8.72
#